data_AF-A0A960EIU5-F1
#
_entry.id   AF-A0A960EIU5-F1
#
_cell.length_a   1.000
_cell.length_b   1.000
_cell.length_c   1.000
_cell.angle_alpha   90.00
_cell.angle_beta   90.00
_cell.angle_gamma   90.00
#
_symmetry.space_group_name_H-M   'P 1'
#
loop_
_entity.id
_entity.type
_entity.pdbx_description
1 polymer ?
#
loop_
_entity_poly.entity_id
_entity_poly.type
_entity_poly.pdbx_seq_one_letter_code
_entity_poly.pdbx_strand_id
1 'polypeptide(L)'
;GGGGSATPGTIAGDLVKRAGDFVSEKKAAKAKAKKAEATADEPKAKKKANDLGSAALLANMARGNGTIDDPTIRQGLAQLYIMGEVGRLNTERSKAARAQGKDIPGIGNIAKLSMSHIVRLQRDLGLAIVGPAGMLHAYTPDDQAALNEATGNPFLVAVTSTALYAQAPPIYGGTDQIQRNIIGERVLGLPKEPGPGKETPFSELPKNA
;
A
#
# COMPACT_ATOMS: atom_id res chain seq x y z
N GLY A 1 -11.25 -8.86 2.68
CA GLY A 1 -11.22 -9.30 1.27
C GLY A 1 -9.81 -9.10 0.74
N GLY A 2 -9.15 -10.18 0.31
CA GLY A 2 -7.80 -10.09 -0.25
C GLY A 2 -7.87 -9.62 -1.70
N GLY A 3 -7.52 -8.36 -1.95
CA GLY A 3 -7.30 -7.86 -3.30
C GLY A 3 -6.01 -8.47 -3.83
N GLY A 4 -6.12 -9.35 -4.84
CA GLY A 4 -4.96 -9.77 -5.62
C GLY A 4 -4.41 -8.57 -6.36
N SER A 5 -3.19 -8.16 -6.04
CA SER A 5 -2.43 -7.21 -6.84
C SER A 5 -2.14 -7.84 -8.20
N ALA A 6 -2.69 -7.28 -9.28
CA ALA A 6 -2.25 -7.63 -10.63
C ALA A 6 -0.94 -6.88 -10.91
N THR A 7 0.15 -7.63 -11.04
CA THR A 7 1.42 -7.09 -11.56
C THR A 7 1.34 -7.10 -13.09
N PRO A 8 1.66 -6.00 -13.80
CA PRO A 8 1.78 -6.04 -15.26
C PRO A 8 2.82 -7.08 -15.66
N GLY A 9 2.47 -8.00 -16.56
CA GLY A 9 3.37 -9.02 -17.07
C GLY A 9 4.36 -8.44 -18.09
N THR A 10 5.55 -9.05 -18.19
CA THR A 10 6.61 -8.68 -19.15
C THR A 10 6.40 -9.26 -20.56
N ILE A 11 5.20 -9.79 -20.85
CA ILE A 11 4.92 -10.55 -22.07
C ILE A 11 4.27 -9.62 -23.11
N ALA A 12 4.95 -9.41 -24.24
CA ALA A 12 4.40 -8.71 -25.39
C ALA A 12 3.41 -9.60 -26.17
N GLY A 13 2.36 -9.02 -26.75
CA GLY A 13 1.35 -9.73 -27.56
C GLY A 13 0.02 -10.00 -26.86
N ASP A 14 -0.16 -9.53 -25.62
CA ASP A 14 -1.36 -9.75 -24.82
C ASP A 14 -2.52 -8.78 -25.12
N LEU A 15 -2.29 -7.75 -25.95
CA LEU A 15 -3.28 -6.73 -26.33
C LEU A 15 -4.50 -7.30 -27.07
N VAL A 16 -4.35 -8.44 -27.75
CA VAL A 16 -5.43 -9.10 -28.51
C VAL A 16 -6.17 -10.17 -27.70
N LYS A 17 -5.72 -10.47 -26.48
CA LYS A 17 -6.31 -11.53 -25.64
C LYS A 17 -7.44 -10.97 -24.80
N ARG A 18 -8.51 -11.76 -24.63
CA ARG A 18 -9.63 -11.39 -23.75
C ARG A 18 -9.23 -11.67 -22.30
N ALA A 19 -9.82 -10.94 -21.36
CA ALA A 19 -9.54 -11.08 -19.93
C ALA A 19 -9.69 -12.54 -19.42
N GLY A 20 -10.56 -13.35 -20.03
CA GLY A 20 -10.75 -14.76 -19.71
C GLY A 20 -9.56 -15.67 -20.07
N ASP A 21 -8.73 -15.28 -21.04
CA ASP A 21 -7.63 -16.09 -21.56
C ASP A 21 -6.42 -16.11 -20.59
N PHE A 22 -6.40 -15.23 -19.60
CA PHE A 22 -5.36 -15.15 -18.57
C PHE A 22 -5.61 -16.07 -17.36
N VAL A 23 -6.77 -16.73 -17.32
CA VAL A 23 -7.12 -17.67 -16.26
C VAL A 23 -6.68 -19.07 -16.69
N SER A 24 -5.48 -19.49 -16.29
CA SER A 24 -5.08 -20.89 -16.54
C SER A 24 -5.95 -21.86 -15.76
N GLU A 25 -6.38 -22.97 -16.37
CA GLU A 25 -7.21 -23.99 -15.73
C GLU A 25 -6.54 -24.56 -14.46
N LYS A 26 -5.20 -24.66 -14.45
CA LYS A 26 -4.41 -25.00 -13.25
C LYS A 26 -4.52 -23.95 -12.14
N LYS A 27 -4.55 -22.64 -12.46
CA LYS A 27 -4.78 -21.58 -11.47
C LYS A 27 -6.22 -21.59 -10.97
N ALA A 28 -7.20 -21.86 -11.83
CA ALA A 28 -8.60 -21.97 -11.44
C ALA A 28 -8.85 -23.17 -10.50
N ALA A 29 -8.22 -24.32 -10.79
CA ALA A 29 -8.24 -25.50 -9.93
C ALA A 29 -7.54 -25.23 -8.59
N LYS A 30 -6.37 -24.57 -8.59
CA LYS A 30 -5.66 -24.17 -7.37
C LYS A 30 -6.46 -23.14 -6.55
N ALA A 31 -7.19 -22.25 -7.20
CA ALA A 31 -8.06 -21.27 -6.53
C ALA A 31 -9.31 -21.93 -5.92
N LYS A 32 -9.90 -22.94 -6.59
CA LYS A 32 -10.98 -23.77 -6.01
C LYS A 32 -10.49 -24.59 -4.82
N ALA A 33 -9.33 -25.24 -4.91
CA ALA A 33 -8.73 -26.00 -3.83
C ALA A 33 -8.43 -25.10 -2.60
N LYS A 34 -7.83 -23.92 -2.83
CA LYS A 34 -7.54 -22.94 -1.77
C LYS A 34 -8.79 -22.33 -1.13
N LYS A 35 -9.94 -22.38 -1.80
CA LYS A 35 -11.25 -21.93 -1.27
C LYS A 35 -11.90 -23.03 -0.42
N ALA A 36 -11.66 -24.30 -0.73
CA ALA A 36 -12.08 -25.45 0.07
C ALA A 36 -11.20 -25.67 1.31
N GLU A 37 -9.92 -25.30 1.25
CA GLU A 37 -9.02 -25.30 2.42
C GLU A 37 -9.31 -24.14 3.40
N ALA A 38 -9.92 -23.05 2.93
CA ALA A 38 -10.19 -21.87 3.76
C ALA A 38 -11.31 -22.06 4.81
N THR A 39 -11.92 -23.24 4.88
CA THR A 39 -12.83 -23.65 5.95
C THR A 39 -12.14 -24.40 7.08
N ALA A 40 -10.85 -24.70 6.97
CA ALA A 40 -10.04 -25.24 8.06
C ALA A 40 -9.25 -24.10 8.72
N ASP A 41 -9.32 -24.05 10.04
CA ASP A 41 -8.76 -23.04 10.94
C ASP A 41 -7.22 -23.15 11.01
N GLU A 42 -6.54 -22.86 9.90
CA GLU A 42 -5.07 -22.80 9.87
C GLU A 42 -4.57 -21.34 9.96
N PRO A 43 -3.63 -21.05 10.89
CA PRO A 43 -3.09 -19.71 11.05
C PRO A 43 -2.19 -19.37 9.85
N LYS A 44 -2.69 -18.53 8.94
CA LYS A 44 -1.88 -17.93 7.88
C LYS A 44 -0.68 -17.22 8.50
N ALA A 45 0.53 -17.55 8.02
CA ALA A 45 1.78 -16.91 8.42
C ALA A 45 1.62 -15.39 8.47
N LYS A 46 1.85 -14.82 9.66
CA LYS A 46 1.72 -13.39 9.93
C LYS A 46 2.69 -12.63 9.02
N LYS A 47 2.19 -11.97 7.96
CA LYS A 47 2.89 -10.81 7.40
C LYS A 47 2.95 -9.81 8.54
N LYS A 48 4.13 -9.64 9.15
CA LYS A 48 4.35 -8.58 10.13
C LYS A 48 4.02 -7.27 9.41
N ALA A 49 2.92 -6.64 9.79
CA ALA A 49 2.67 -5.24 9.46
C ALA A 49 3.69 -4.42 10.25
N ASN A 50 4.92 -4.35 9.73
CA ASN A 50 6.08 -3.77 10.40
C ASN A 50 6.36 -2.39 9.81
N ASP A 51 5.48 -1.42 10.06
CA ASP A 51 5.84 -0.01 9.81
C ASP A 51 6.91 0.48 10.79
N LEU A 52 7.03 -0.13 11.97
CA LEU A 52 8.17 0.04 12.88
C LEU A 52 9.52 -0.27 12.21
N GLY A 53 9.55 -1.25 11.29
CA GLY A 53 10.77 -1.60 10.54
C GLY A 53 11.18 -0.49 9.57
N SER A 54 10.21 0.21 8.99
CA SER A 54 10.45 1.26 8.01
C SER A 54 11.00 2.56 8.62
N ALA A 55 10.48 2.98 9.78
CA ALA A 55 10.96 4.19 10.46
C ALA A 55 12.41 4.01 10.95
N ALA A 56 12.72 2.86 11.55
CA ALA A 56 14.07 2.54 11.99
C ALA A 56 15.04 2.42 10.80
N LEU A 57 14.62 1.79 9.70
CA LEU A 57 15.40 1.69 8.47
C LEU A 57 15.75 3.07 7.91
N LEU A 58 14.74 3.95 7.73
CA LEU A 58 14.95 5.30 7.21
C LEU A 58 15.74 6.17 8.18
N ALA A 59 15.59 6.00 9.50
CA ALA A 59 16.40 6.72 10.48
C ALA A 59 17.89 6.32 10.42
N ASN A 60 18.18 5.04 10.20
CA ASN A 60 19.55 4.58 10.01
C ASN A 60 20.13 5.06 8.68
N MET A 61 19.32 5.10 7.62
CA MET A 61 19.71 5.69 6.34
C MET A 61 20.02 7.19 6.49
N ALA A 62 19.17 7.94 7.21
CA ALA A 62 19.40 9.35 7.49
C ALA A 62 20.68 9.59 8.30
N ARG A 63 21.01 8.70 9.26
CA ARG A 63 22.30 8.74 9.96
C ARG A 63 23.47 8.51 9.01
N GLY A 64 23.40 7.49 8.16
CA GLY A 64 24.45 7.18 7.18
C GLY A 64 24.68 8.31 6.17
N ASN A 65 23.62 9.01 5.78
CA ASN A 65 23.68 10.13 4.84
C ASN A 65 23.94 11.49 5.52
N GLY A 66 24.10 11.54 6.85
CA GLY A 66 24.33 12.79 7.58
C GLY A 66 23.12 13.74 7.63
N THR A 67 21.91 13.24 7.36
CA THR A 67 20.68 14.04 7.27
C THR A 67 19.76 13.89 8.48
N ILE A 68 20.16 13.14 9.51
CA ILE A 68 19.34 12.87 10.69
C ILE A 68 19.01 14.14 11.53
N ASP A 69 19.88 15.14 11.49
CA ASP A 69 19.70 16.40 12.24
C ASP A 69 18.88 17.44 11.47
N ASP A 70 18.60 17.21 10.17
CA ASP A 70 17.68 18.05 9.41
C ASP A 70 16.30 18.06 10.08
N PRO A 71 15.74 19.24 10.41
CA PRO A 71 14.51 19.33 11.18
C PRO A 71 13.31 18.73 10.45
N THR A 72 13.26 18.78 9.13
CA THR A 72 12.16 18.26 8.31
C THR A 72 12.23 16.74 8.24
N ILE A 73 13.41 16.17 8.04
CA ILE A 73 13.63 14.72 8.03
C ILE A 73 13.37 14.14 9.41
N ARG A 74 13.90 14.75 10.47
CA ARG A 74 13.65 14.32 11.85
C ARG A 74 12.16 14.32 12.18
N GLN A 75 11.43 15.38 11.81
CA GLN A 75 9.99 15.47 12.05
C GLN A 75 9.21 14.41 11.27
N GLY A 76 9.57 14.16 10.01
CA GLY A 76 8.91 13.13 9.22
C GLY A 76 9.21 11.71 9.73
N LEU A 77 10.42 11.43 10.19
CA LEU A 77 10.76 10.15 10.83
C LEU A 77 9.95 9.93 12.12
N ALA A 78 9.78 10.97 12.93
CA ALA A 78 8.90 10.91 14.10
C ALA A 78 7.44 10.64 13.71
N GLN A 79 6.94 11.32 12.68
CA GLN A 79 5.59 11.09 12.15
C GLN A 79 5.41 9.64 11.67
N LEU A 80 6.39 9.10 10.93
CA LEU A 80 6.36 7.73 10.43
C LEU A 80 6.35 6.71 11.59
N TYR A 81 7.15 6.95 12.62
CA TYR A 81 7.16 6.13 13.84
C TYR A 81 5.78 6.16 14.54
N ILE A 82 5.23 7.36 14.76
CA ILE A 82 3.91 7.53 15.40
C ILE A 82 2.82 6.78 14.63
N MET A 83 2.83 6.89 13.29
CA MET A 83 1.85 6.19 12.46
C MET A 83 1.97 4.66 12.57
N GLY A 84 3.22 4.14 12.62
CA GLY A 84 3.47 2.72 12.87
C GLY A 84 2.93 2.26 14.23
N GLU A 85 3.15 3.04 15.29
CA GLU A 85 2.62 2.75 16.63
C GLU A 85 1.09 2.80 16.68
N VAL A 86 0.47 3.80 16.04
CA VAL A 86 -0.99 3.88 15.91
C VAL A 86 -1.53 2.65 15.18
N GLY A 87 -0.87 2.21 14.10
CA GLY A 87 -1.21 0.99 13.37
C GLY A 87 -1.13 -0.27 14.25
N ARG A 88 -0.06 -0.40 15.04
CA ARG A 88 0.14 -1.49 15.99
C ARG A 88 -0.97 -1.51 17.05
N LEU A 89 -1.23 -0.38 17.69
CA LEU A 89 -2.28 -0.24 18.71
C LEU A 89 -3.68 -0.52 18.13
N ASN A 90 -3.97 -0.06 16.92
CA ASN A 90 -5.23 -0.38 16.21
C ASN A 90 -5.38 -1.87 15.94
N THR A 91 -4.29 -2.55 15.58
CA THR A 91 -4.27 -4.00 15.35
C THR A 91 -4.56 -4.76 16.64
N GLU A 92 -3.92 -4.39 17.75
CA GLU A 92 -4.17 -5.03 19.05
C GLU A 92 -5.60 -4.78 19.55
N ARG A 93 -6.10 -3.54 19.42
CA ARG A 93 -7.49 -3.22 19.76
C ARG A 93 -8.48 -4.02 18.92
N SER A 94 -8.23 -4.18 17.61
CA SER A 94 -9.09 -4.99 16.73
C SER A 94 -9.09 -6.47 17.10
N LYS A 95 -7.93 -7.04 17.48
CA LYS A 95 -7.84 -8.42 17.98
C LYS A 95 -8.61 -8.58 19.29
N ALA A 96 -8.46 -7.65 20.24
CA ALA A 96 -9.15 -7.70 21.51
C ALA A 96 -10.68 -7.64 21.34
N ALA A 97 -11.18 -6.79 20.43
CA ALA A 97 -12.61 -6.76 20.11
C ALA A 97 -13.10 -8.08 19.52
N ARG A 98 -12.35 -8.66 18.57
CA ARG A 98 -12.70 -9.96 17.94
C ARG A 98 -12.72 -11.12 18.92
N ALA A 99 -11.80 -11.14 19.89
CA ALA A 99 -11.79 -12.15 20.95
C ALA A 99 -13.06 -12.11 21.82
N GLN A 100 -13.76 -10.97 21.86
CA GLN A 100 -15.05 -10.80 22.55
C GLN A 100 -16.26 -10.98 21.62
N GLY A 101 -16.07 -11.50 20.40
CA GLY A 101 -17.12 -11.61 19.39
C GLY A 101 -17.61 -10.28 18.83
N LYS A 102 -16.85 -9.19 19.02
CA LYS A 102 -17.17 -7.84 18.52
C LYS A 102 -16.30 -7.51 17.30
N ASP A 103 -16.73 -6.52 16.52
CA ASP A 103 -15.91 -5.90 15.46
C ASP A 103 -15.86 -4.39 15.65
N ILE A 104 -14.85 -3.74 15.09
CA ILE A 104 -14.70 -2.28 15.13
C ILE A 104 -15.05 -1.74 13.74
N PRO A 105 -16.21 -1.09 13.58
CA PRO A 105 -16.60 -0.51 12.30
C PRO A 105 -15.51 0.41 11.73
N GLY A 106 -15.23 0.26 10.43
CA GLY A 106 -14.27 1.13 9.73
C GLY A 106 -12.79 0.86 10.00
N ILE A 107 -12.42 -0.05 10.91
CA ILE A 107 -11.00 -0.26 11.25
C ILE A 107 -10.16 -0.70 10.04
N GLY A 108 -10.75 -1.46 9.12
CA GLY A 108 -10.11 -1.85 7.86
C GLY A 108 -9.91 -0.68 6.89
N ASN A 109 -10.90 0.21 6.79
CA ASN A 109 -10.83 1.42 5.96
C ASN A 109 -9.75 2.38 6.49
N ILE A 110 -9.69 2.57 7.81
CA ILE A 110 -8.66 3.37 8.48
C ILE A 110 -7.27 2.78 8.24
N ALA A 111 -7.12 1.45 8.40
CA ALA A 111 -5.85 0.79 8.13
C ALA A 111 -5.38 0.98 6.68
N LYS A 112 -6.30 0.90 5.71
CA LYS A 112 -5.99 1.17 4.29
C LYS A 112 -5.52 2.61 4.10
N LEU A 113 -6.28 3.59 4.59
CA LEU A 113 -5.92 5.00 4.48
C LEU A 113 -4.57 5.31 5.14
N SER A 114 -4.30 4.69 6.30
CA SER A 114 -3.01 4.80 6.99
C SER A 114 -1.88 4.25 6.12
N MET A 115 -2.06 3.10 5.48
CA MET A 115 -1.07 2.54 4.54
C MET A 115 -0.77 3.50 3.39
N SER A 116 -1.79 4.09 2.76
CA SER A 116 -1.62 5.08 1.69
C SER A 116 -0.82 6.31 2.14
N HIS A 117 -0.98 6.74 3.40
CA HIS A 117 -0.24 7.86 3.95
C HIS A 117 1.21 7.44 4.29
N ILE A 118 1.39 6.29 4.93
CA ILE A 118 2.71 5.77 5.32
C ILE A 118 3.62 5.60 4.09
N VAL A 119 3.13 4.99 3.00
CA VAL A 119 3.94 4.76 1.80
C VAL A 119 4.32 6.09 1.11
N ARG A 120 3.41 7.08 1.11
CA ARG A 120 3.75 8.42 0.60
C ARG A 120 4.79 9.13 1.47
N LEU A 121 4.67 9.03 2.79
CA LEU A 121 5.64 9.58 3.71
C LEU A 121 7.01 8.89 3.59
N GLN A 122 7.03 7.56 3.41
CA GLN A 122 8.26 6.80 3.13
C GLN A 122 8.91 7.23 1.82
N ARG A 123 8.14 7.47 0.76
CA ARG A 123 8.66 8.07 -0.50
C ARG A 123 9.30 9.41 -0.22
N ASP A 124 8.56 10.34 0.39
CA ASP A 124 9.01 11.72 0.56
C ASP A 124 10.27 11.79 1.44
N LEU A 125 10.30 11.04 2.55
CA LEU A 125 11.48 10.95 3.41
C LEU A 125 12.63 10.23 2.74
N GLY A 126 12.38 9.10 2.10
CA GLY A 126 13.42 8.33 1.40
C GLY A 126 14.12 9.18 0.36
N LEU A 127 13.36 9.87 -0.50
CA LEU A 127 13.91 10.77 -1.52
C LEU A 127 14.66 11.96 -0.91
N ALA A 128 14.14 12.57 0.16
CA ALA A 128 14.83 13.66 0.85
C ALA A 128 16.16 13.20 1.48
N ILE A 129 16.20 11.99 2.06
CA ILE A 129 17.39 11.42 2.70
C ILE A 129 18.48 11.10 1.67
N VAL A 130 18.13 10.53 0.51
CA VAL A 130 19.11 10.19 -0.54
C VAL A 130 19.44 11.35 -1.47
N GLY A 131 18.69 12.46 -1.40
CA GLY A 131 18.95 13.67 -2.16
C GLY A 131 18.95 13.44 -3.67
N PRO A 132 19.87 14.09 -4.42
CA PRO A 132 19.95 13.96 -5.88
C PRO A 132 20.10 12.53 -6.40
N ALA A 133 20.69 11.62 -5.62
CA ALA A 133 20.80 10.22 -5.99
C ALA A 133 19.43 9.55 -6.18
N GLY A 134 18.36 10.10 -5.60
CA GLY A 134 16.97 9.62 -5.77
C GLY A 134 16.45 9.69 -7.20
N MET A 135 17.16 10.35 -8.12
CA MET A 135 16.87 10.34 -9.55
C MET A 135 17.43 9.10 -10.28
N LEU A 136 18.27 8.29 -9.60
CA LEU A 136 18.89 7.10 -10.16
C LEU A 136 18.11 5.86 -9.77
N HIS A 137 17.69 5.07 -10.77
CA HIS A 137 16.97 3.81 -10.56
C HIS A 137 17.51 2.73 -11.49
N ALA A 138 17.55 1.50 -11.01
CA ALA A 138 18.02 0.34 -11.75
C ALA A 138 17.00 -0.80 -11.63
N TYR A 139 16.60 -1.36 -12.78
CA TYR A 139 15.58 -2.40 -12.85
C TYR A 139 16.16 -3.82 -12.82
N THR A 140 17.39 -4.01 -13.31
CA THR A 140 18.05 -5.31 -13.40
C THR A 140 19.07 -5.50 -12.28
N PRO A 141 19.39 -6.75 -11.86
CA PRO A 141 20.40 -7.00 -10.84
C PRO A 141 21.80 -6.45 -11.19
N ASP A 142 22.21 -6.53 -12.45
CA ASP A 142 23.51 -6.04 -12.90
C ASP A 142 23.60 -4.52 -12.81
N ASP A 143 22.55 -3.81 -13.26
CA ASP A 143 22.47 -2.35 -13.13
C ASP A 143 22.41 -1.92 -11.66
N GLN A 144 21.75 -2.70 -10.80
CA GLN A 144 21.70 -2.43 -9.36
C GLN A 144 23.08 -2.58 -8.73
N ALA A 145 23.87 -3.58 -9.12
CA ALA A 145 25.24 -3.75 -8.65
C ALA A 145 26.11 -2.55 -9.07
N ALA A 146 26.05 -2.15 -10.35
CA ALA A 146 26.77 -0.99 -10.86
C ALA A 146 26.36 0.32 -10.15
N LEU A 147 25.05 0.51 -9.91
CA LEU A 147 24.55 1.69 -9.20
C LEU A 147 25.01 1.71 -7.73
N ASN A 148 25.02 0.56 -7.07
CA ASN A 148 25.49 0.45 -5.69
C ASN A 148 26.99 0.76 -5.59
N GLU A 149 27.80 0.29 -6.54
CA GLU A 149 29.23 0.62 -6.63
C GLU A 149 29.44 2.13 -6.85
N ALA A 150 28.72 2.72 -7.81
CA ALA A 150 28.86 4.14 -8.17
C ALA A 150 28.39 5.10 -7.06
N THR A 151 27.39 4.71 -6.27
CA THR A 151 26.78 5.58 -5.24
C THR A 151 27.17 5.23 -3.81
N GLY A 152 27.75 4.06 -3.58
CA GLY A 152 27.98 3.51 -2.25
C GLY A 152 26.69 3.22 -1.46
N ASN A 153 25.51 3.26 -2.08
CA ASN A 153 24.23 3.15 -1.38
C ASN A 153 23.43 1.91 -1.85
N PRO A 154 23.52 0.77 -1.13
CA PRO A 154 22.79 -0.44 -1.50
C PRO A 154 21.27 -0.36 -1.32
N PHE A 155 20.76 0.71 -0.72
CA PHE A 155 19.33 0.91 -0.46
C PHE A 155 18.66 1.85 -1.47
N LEU A 156 19.42 2.44 -2.39
CA LEU A 156 18.92 3.46 -3.30
C LEU A 156 17.77 2.96 -4.17
N VAL A 157 17.88 1.73 -4.68
CA VAL A 157 16.82 1.10 -5.48
C VAL A 157 15.57 0.82 -4.65
N ALA A 158 15.70 0.50 -3.37
CA ALA A 158 14.55 0.31 -2.49
C ALA A 158 13.78 1.62 -2.27
N VAL A 159 14.49 2.74 -2.09
CA VAL A 159 13.90 4.07 -1.98
C VAL A 159 13.16 4.46 -3.27
N THR A 160 13.82 4.34 -4.42
CA THR A 160 13.23 4.73 -5.70
C THR A 160 12.10 3.79 -6.14
N SER A 161 12.19 2.49 -5.86
CA SER A 161 11.08 1.56 -6.05
C SER A 161 9.86 1.93 -5.21
N THR A 162 10.08 2.32 -3.95
CA THR A 162 9.01 2.81 -3.07
C THR A 162 8.38 4.08 -3.63
N ALA A 163 9.21 4.99 -4.15
CA ALA A 163 8.74 6.22 -4.77
C ALA A 163 7.83 5.99 -5.98
N LEU A 164 8.23 5.08 -6.88
CA LEU A 164 7.43 4.68 -8.03
C LEU A 164 6.12 3.99 -7.59
N TYR A 165 6.18 3.16 -6.55
CA TYR A 165 5.03 2.42 -6.05
C TYR A 165 4.03 3.30 -5.26
N ALA A 166 4.46 4.40 -4.66
CA ALA A 166 3.66 5.19 -3.72
C ALA A 166 2.34 5.74 -4.28
N GLN A 167 2.19 5.82 -5.60
CA GLN A 167 0.95 6.23 -6.25
C GLN A 167 -0.11 5.13 -6.32
N ALA A 168 0.30 3.87 -6.17
CA ALA A 168 -0.59 2.72 -6.32
C ALA A 168 -1.57 2.57 -5.13
N PRO A 169 -1.15 2.58 -3.85
CA PRO A 169 -2.05 2.37 -2.71
C PRO A 169 -3.24 3.34 -2.62
N PRO A 170 -3.09 4.65 -2.93
CA PRO A 170 -4.23 5.56 -2.97
C PRO A 170 -5.32 5.20 -4.00
N ILE A 171 -5.01 4.36 -5.00
CA ILE A 171 -5.90 4.04 -6.13
C ILE A 171 -6.47 2.63 -6.01
N TYR A 172 -5.63 1.60 -5.88
CA TYR A 172 -6.11 0.22 -5.89
C TYR A 172 -6.76 -0.19 -4.56
N GLY A 173 -7.62 -1.21 -4.60
CA GLY A 173 -8.26 -1.75 -3.40
C GLY A 173 -9.30 -0.80 -2.79
N GLY A 174 -9.86 0.09 -3.62
CA GLY A 174 -10.75 1.17 -3.23
C GLY A 174 -9.94 2.44 -2.98
N THR A 175 -10.21 3.49 -3.76
CA THR A 175 -9.46 4.75 -3.67
C THR A 175 -9.56 5.36 -2.27
N ASP A 176 -8.60 6.20 -1.90
CA ASP A 176 -8.65 6.87 -0.59
C ASP A 176 -9.97 7.67 -0.41
N GLN A 177 -10.53 8.23 -1.48
CA GLN A 177 -11.82 8.91 -1.48
C GLN A 177 -12.95 7.95 -1.16
N ILE A 178 -13.04 6.80 -1.86
CA ILE A 178 -14.07 5.78 -1.59
C ILE A 178 -13.96 5.27 -0.14
N GLN A 179 -12.74 5.11 0.38
CA GLN A 179 -12.54 4.67 1.76
C GLN A 179 -13.03 5.71 2.78
N ARG A 180 -12.82 7.01 2.53
CA ARG A 180 -13.37 8.09 3.35
C ARG A 180 -14.89 8.15 3.27
N ASN A 181 -15.47 7.97 2.08
CA ASN A 181 -16.93 7.95 1.90
C ASN A 181 -17.56 6.79 2.66
N ILE A 182 -16.96 5.59 2.62
CA ILE A 182 -17.42 4.45 3.41
C ILE A 182 -17.40 4.75 4.91
N ILE A 183 -16.35 5.39 5.41
CA ILE A 183 -16.29 5.82 6.82
C ILE A 183 -17.40 6.83 7.11
N GLY A 184 -17.55 7.87 6.29
CA GLY A 184 -18.59 8.88 6.47
C GLY A 184 -19.99 8.28 6.50
N GLU A 185 -20.38 7.55 5.46
CA GLU A 185 -21.74 7.06 5.28
C GLU A 185 -22.06 5.85 6.17
N ARG A 186 -21.16 4.87 6.25
CA ARG A 186 -21.47 3.58 6.90
C ARG A 186 -21.00 3.48 8.35
N VAL A 187 -19.98 4.26 8.73
CA VAL A 187 -19.43 4.22 10.09
C VAL A 187 -19.96 5.39 10.91
N LEU A 188 -19.98 6.59 10.32
CA LEU A 188 -20.43 7.81 11.00
C LEU A 188 -21.90 8.17 10.73
N GLY A 189 -22.56 7.50 9.78
CA GLY A 189 -23.97 7.75 9.45
C GLY A 189 -24.21 9.11 8.78
N LEU A 190 -23.18 9.70 8.17
CA LEU A 190 -23.31 10.96 7.44
C LEU A 190 -24.15 10.76 6.17
N PRO A 191 -24.83 11.81 5.67
CA PRO A 191 -25.50 11.77 4.39
C PRO A 191 -24.55 11.35 3.26
N LYS A 192 -25.09 10.62 2.28
CA LYS A 192 -24.36 10.24 1.07
C LYS A 192 -23.89 11.47 0.30
N GLU A 193 -22.71 11.38 -0.32
CA GLU A 193 -22.22 12.47 -1.16
C GLU A 193 -23.22 12.85 -2.27
N PRO A 194 -23.39 14.16 -2.57
CA PRO A 194 -24.25 14.61 -3.65
C PRO A 194 -23.83 13.99 -4.99
N GLY A 195 -24.81 13.48 -5.72
CA GLY A 195 -24.56 12.93 -7.04
C GLY A 195 -25.80 12.26 -7.62
N PRO A 196 -25.69 11.74 -8.85
CA PRO A 196 -26.75 10.99 -9.48
C PRO A 196 -27.22 9.82 -8.61
N GLY A 197 -28.52 9.52 -8.70
CA GLY A 197 -29.09 8.37 -8.01
C GLY A 197 -28.39 7.08 -8.43
N LYS A 198 -28.44 6.04 -7.58
CA LYS A 198 -27.87 4.73 -7.96
C LYS A 198 -28.51 4.14 -9.20
N GLU A 199 -29.77 4.50 -9.45
CA GLU A 199 -30.57 4.05 -10.58
C GLU A 199 -30.40 4.93 -11.83
N THR A 200 -29.61 6.02 -11.77
CA THR A 200 -29.38 6.86 -12.94
C THR A 200 -28.57 6.09 -13.98
N PRO A 201 -29.12 5.87 -15.20
CA PRO A 201 -28.40 5.20 -16.27
C PRO A 201 -27.10 5.92 -16.64
N PHE A 202 -26.06 5.16 -17.04
CA PHE A 202 -24.76 5.74 -17.41
C PHE A 202 -24.87 6.81 -18.51
N SER A 203 -25.82 6.65 -19.45
CA SER A 203 -26.07 7.61 -20.53
C SER A 203 -26.57 8.97 -20.06
N GLU A 204 -27.15 9.04 -18.86
CA GLU A 204 -27.73 10.26 -18.26
C GLU A 204 -26.77 10.94 -17.28
N LEU A 205 -25.58 10.37 -17.06
CA LEU A 205 -24.57 11.00 -16.21
C LEU A 205 -23.98 12.25 -16.89
N PRO A 206 -23.62 13.29 -16.10
CA PRO A 206 -22.92 14.46 -16.63
C PRO A 206 -21.67 14.05 -17.41
N LYS A 207 -21.54 14.55 -18.63
CA LYS A 207 -20.34 14.35 -19.45
C LYS A 207 -19.33 15.45 -19.15
N ASN A 208 -18.05 15.09 -19.09
CA ASN A 208 -16.99 16.09 -19.00
C ASN A 208 -17.09 17.02 -20.21
N ALA A 209 -17.07 18.34 -19.95
CA ALA A 209 -17.05 19.37 -20.99
C ALA A 209 -15.69 19.40 -21.71
#